data_AF-A0A962IP02-F1
#
_entry.id   AF-A0A962IP02-F1
#
_cell.length_a   1.000
_cell.length_b   1.000
_cell.length_c   1.000
_cell.angle_alpha   90.00
_cell.angle_beta   90.00
_cell.angle_gamma   90.00
#
_symmetry.space_group_name_H-M   'P 1'
#
loop_
_entity.id
_entity.type
_entity.pdbx_description
1 polymer ?
#
loop_
_entity_poly.entity_id
_entity_poly.type
_entity_poly.pdbx_seq_one_letter_code
_entity_poly.pdbx_strand_id
1 'polypeptide(L)'
;LAELYALDVNGQRNYDGVLTTNGVLFGGTAAYGFRADLRVVYQAYCHNHPAPDEPAYPLWQGLPAGAKLTREQLAQRVDDCTGLTLPPDQRSNEQAGRLRNILAVTGIAEPQLLSHLNWATFHFQDLVQRHLGGRNPYDNRHTVYLGSDDDALLNATVERFDADPQAVARLAYDADLSGQIVLPTVNLHASGDPTVSPLALQAYARTVALAGRSDLLHQRLIDGHDHSRLPDAAYLWGLAALEQSVP
;
A
#
# COMPACT_ATOMS: atom_id res chain seq x y z
N LEU A 1 12.05 5.21 8.42
CA LEU A 1 12.52 5.39 9.83
C LEU A 1 13.97 4.92 10.03
N ALA A 2 14.35 3.67 9.74
CA ALA A 2 15.74 3.24 9.93
C ALA A 2 16.76 4.17 9.25
N GLU A 3 16.63 4.45 7.95
CA GLU A 3 17.60 5.35 7.25
C GLU A 3 17.78 6.73 7.90
N LEU A 4 16.70 7.32 8.44
CA LEU A 4 16.72 8.66 9.03
C LEU A 4 17.36 8.71 10.42
N TYR A 5 17.33 7.60 11.15
CA TYR A 5 17.74 7.54 12.55
C TYR A 5 18.92 6.60 12.79
N ALA A 6 19.68 6.25 11.75
CA ALA A 6 20.88 5.44 11.87
C ALA A 6 21.94 6.11 12.75
N LEU A 7 22.04 7.45 12.68
CA LEU A 7 22.98 8.26 13.44
C LEU A 7 22.24 9.26 14.34
N ASP A 8 22.82 9.56 15.50
CA ASP A 8 22.39 10.65 16.37
C ASP A 8 22.89 12.02 15.85
N VAL A 9 22.57 13.09 16.58
CA VAL A 9 22.98 14.46 16.24
C VAL A 9 24.50 14.68 16.27
N ASN A 10 25.25 13.79 16.90
CA ASN A 10 26.72 13.81 16.98
C ASN A 10 27.37 12.88 15.94
N GLY A 11 26.58 12.19 15.10
CA GLY A 11 27.07 11.21 14.13
C GLY A 11 27.40 9.83 14.73
N GLN A 12 27.00 9.56 15.98
CA GLN A 12 27.15 8.25 16.61
C GLN A 12 26.02 7.31 16.18
N ARG A 13 26.32 6.02 16.06
CA ARG A 13 25.34 5.00 15.64
C ARG A 13 24.30 4.78 16.74
N ASN A 14 23.01 4.79 16.37
CA ASN A 14 21.93 4.43 17.30
C ASN A 14 21.72 2.91 17.41
N TYR A 15 22.24 2.14 16.45
CA TYR A 15 22.19 0.68 16.38
C TYR A 15 23.30 0.18 15.45
N ASP A 16 23.59 -1.13 15.47
CA ASP A 16 24.69 -1.71 14.68
C ASP A 16 24.26 -2.27 13.33
N GLY A 17 22.96 -2.52 13.14
CA GLY A 17 22.40 -3.01 11.89
C GLY A 17 20.87 -3.00 11.89
N VAL A 18 20.27 -3.26 10.73
CA VAL A 18 18.83 -3.24 10.53
C VAL A 18 18.37 -4.59 10.02
N LEU A 19 17.38 -5.20 10.67
CA LEU A 19 16.65 -6.34 10.14
C LEU A 19 15.20 -5.90 9.88
N THR A 20 14.74 -6.01 8.64
CA THR A 20 13.31 -5.85 8.32
C THR A 20 12.74 -7.15 7.79
N THR A 21 11.45 -7.37 8.04
CA THR A 21 10.70 -8.51 7.54
C THR A 21 9.42 -8.02 6.90
N ASN A 22 9.14 -8.47 5.66
CA ASN A 22 7.91 -8.16 4.92
C ASN A 22 7.64 -6.65 4.81
N GLY A 23 8.71 -5.84 4.71
CA GLY A 23 8.62 -4.39 4.78
C GLY A 23 7.96 -3.77 3.54
N VAL A 24 7.21 -2.68 3.74
CA VAL A 24 6.74 -1.81 2.65
C VAL A 24 7.92 -1.01 2.10
N LEU A 25 8.70 -1.63 1.20
CA LEU A 25 9.96 -1.09 0.71
C LEU A 25 9.86 -0.35 -0.65
N PHE A 26 8.68 0.21 -0.95
CA PHE A 26 8.47 1.04 -2.13
C PHE A 26 8.63 2.55 -1.86
N GLY A 27 8.61 2.98 -0.59
CA GLY A 27 8.47 4.39 -0.22
C GLY A 27 7.00 4.82 -0.13
N GLY A 28 6.69 5.81 0.71
CA GLY A 28 5.33 6.25 0.98
C GLY A 28 4.59 6.78 -0.25
N THR A 29 5.25 7.52 -1.12
CA THR A 29 4.61 8.08 -2.32
C THR A 29 4.24 7.00 -3.34
N ALA A 30 5.02 5.93 -3.44
CA ALA A 30 4.78 4.84 -4.38
C ALA A 30 3.92 3.70 -3.80
N ALA A 31 3.97 3.46 -2.49
CA ALA A 31 3.34 2.29 -1.87
C ALA A 31 1.81 2.32 -1.83
N TYR A 32 1.20 3.51 -1.95
CA TYR A 32 -0.21 3.71 -1.65
C TYR A 32 -1.06 4.20 -2.83
N GLY A 33 -0.46 4.76 -3.89
CA GLY A 33 -1.20 5.37 -5.02
C GLY A 33 -2.27 4.48 -5.63
N PHE A 34 -1.96 3.19 -5.85
CA PHE A 34 -2.92 2.22 -6.41
C PHE A 34 -4.18 2.03 -5.55
N ARG A 35 -4.14 2.34 -4.25
CA ARG A 35 -5.32 2.29 -3.38
C ARG A 35 -6.24 3.48 -3.61
N ALA A 36 -5.71 4.64 -4.02
CA ALA A 36 -6.53 5.76 -4.49
C ALA A 36 -7.23 5.40 -5.82
N ASP A 37 -6.52 4.70 -6.71
CA ASP A 37 -7.13 4.14 -7.94
C ASP A 37 -8.24 3.11 -7.61
N LEU A 38 -7.98 2.19 -6.67
CA LEU A 38 -9.01 1.26 -6.19
C LEU A 38 -10.26 1.99 -5.70
N ARG A 39 -10.10 3.10 -4.97
CA ARG A 39 -11.24 3.88 -4.44
C ARG A 39 -12.13 4.43 -5.54
N VAL A 40 -11.55 5.00 -6.59
CA VAL A 40 -12.33 5.56 -7.71
C VAL A 40 -12.97 4.47 -8.56
N VAL A 41 -12.26 3.38 -8.83
CA VAL A 41 -12.80 2.23 -9.57
C VAL A 41 -13.93 1.57 -8.79
N TYR A 42 -13.74 1.32 -7.49
CA TYR A 42 -14.78 0.76 -6.62
C TYR A 42 -16.01 1.67 -6.57
N GLN A 43 -15.83 2.99 -6.38
CA GLN A 43 -16.96 3.91 -6.31
C GLN A 43 -17.72 4.00 -7.64
N ALA A 44 -17.03 3.89 -8.78
CA ALA A 44 -17.66 3.89 -10.10
C ALA A 44 -18.58 2.68 -10.34
N TYR A 45 -18.33 1.53 -9.69
CA TYR A 45 -19.19 0.35 -9.80
C TYR A 45 -20.21 0.21 -8.67
N CYS A 46 -19.83 0.58 -7.44
CA CYS A 46 -20.62 0.29 -6.25
C CYS A 46 -21.46 1.47 -5.76
N HIS A 47 -21.06 2.71 -6.06
CA HIS A 47 -21.74 3.94 -5.65
C HIS A 47 -22.12 3.99 -4.16
N ASN A 48 -21.35 3.32 -3.29
CA ASN A 48 -21.73 3.11 -1.90
C ASN A 48 -20.62 3.46 -0.88
N HIS A 49 -19.47 4.00 -1.32
CA HIS A 49 -18.40 4.44 -0.43
C HIS A 49 -17.70 5.74 -0.87
N PRO A 50 -18.36 6.91 -0.71
CA PRO A 50 -19.52 7.16 0.16
C PRO A 50 -20.85 6.62 -0.37
N ALA A 51 -21.78 6.36 0.56
CA ALA A 51 -23.15 5.96 0.25
C ALA A 51 -23.95 7.12 -0.33
N PRO A 52 -25.02 6.85 -1.12
CA PRO A 52 -25.78 7.92 -1.79
C PRO A 52 -26.44 8.93 -0.84
N ASP A 53 -26.71 8.52 0.40
CA ASP A 53 -27.28 9.34 1.46
C ASP A 53 -26.22 10.00 2.37
N GLU A 54 -24.94 9.76 2.11
CA GLU A 54 -23.82 10.39 2.81
C GLU A 54 -23.32 11.63 2.05
N PRO A 55 -22.79 12.64 2.77
CA PRO A 55 -22.08 13.73 2.13
C PRO A 55 -20.97 13.20 1.22
N ALA A 56 -20.98 13.61 -0.04
CA ALA A 56 -19.90 13.30 -0.97
C ALA A 56 -18.60 13.93 -0.50
N TYR A 57 -17.49 13.24 -0.73
CA TYR A 57 -16.16 13.71 -0.40
C TYR A 57 -15.11 13.13 -1.36
N PRO A 58 -13.95 13.80 -1.53
CA PRO A 58 -12.94 13.33 -2.47
C PRO A 58 -12.41 11.95 -2.09
N LEU A 59 -12.43 11.00 -3.02
CA LEU A 59 -12.17 9.59 -2.72
C LEU A 59 -10.73 9.31 -2.26
N TRP A 60 -9.78 10.14 -2.68
CA TRP A 60 -8.36 10.04 -2.33
C TRP A 60 -8.08 10.26 -0.84
N GLN A 61 -9.00 10.90 -0.09
CA GLN A 61 -8.77 11.22 1.31
C GLN A 61 -9.13 10.08 2.28
N GLY A 62 -9.63 8.95 1.78
CA GLY A 62 -10.26 7.93 2.60
C GLY A 62 -11.54 8.46 3.22
N LEU A 63 -11.69 8.36 4.53
CA LEU A 63 -12.81 9.00 5.24
C LEU A 63 -12.52 10.48 5.57
N PRO A 64 -13.54 11.35 5.59
CA PRO A 64 -13.43 12.70 6.14
C PRO A 64 -13.03 12.70 7.62
N ALA A 65 -12.46 13.80 8.09
CA ALA A 65 -12.17 13.98 9.51
C ALA A 65 -13.43 13.75 10.38
N GLY A 66 -13.31 12.91 11.41
CA GLY A 66 -14.38 12.63 12.35
C GLY A 66 -15.47 11.66 11.87
N ALA A 67 -15.43 11.20 10.62
CA ALA A 67 -16.32 10.15 10.14
C ALA A 67 -16.09 8.83 10.90
N LYS A 68 -17.18 8.10 11.18
CA LYS A 68 -17.21 6.96 12.12
C LYS A 68 -17.62 5.63 11.48
N LEU A 69 -17.49 5.48 10.16
CA LEU A 69 -17.70 4.19 9.51
C LEU A 69 -16.83 3.13 10.19
N THR A 70 -17.37 1.95 10.47
CA THR A 70 -16.59 0.84 11.04
C THR A 70 -16.07 -0.10 9.95
N ARG A 71 -15.12 -0.98 10.29
CA ARG A 71 -14.60 -1.99 9.35
C ARG A 71 -15.68 -2.98 8.93
N GLU A 72 -16.60 -3.30 9.85
CA GLU A 72 -17.74 -4.18 9.60
C GLU A 72 -18.74 -3.51 8.64
N GLN A 73 -19.02 -2.22 8.81
CA GLN A 73 -19.86 -1.48 7.88
C GLN A 73 -19.24 -1.35 6.49
N LEU A 74 -17.92 -1.15 6.41
CA LEU A 74 -17.20 -1.20 5.14
C LEU A 74 -17.29 -2.60 4.50
N ALA A 75 -17.09 -3.66 5.28
CA ALA A 75 -17.21 -5.03 4.79
C ALA A 75 -18.61 -5.32 4.24
N GLN A 76 -19.66 -4.85 4.93
CA GLN A 76 -21.04 -4.96 4.43
C GLN A 76 -21.24 -4.24 3.09
N ARG A 77 -20.73 -3.01 2.94
CA ARG A 77 -20.80 -2.28 1.65
C ARG A 77 -20.11 -3.04 0.52
N VAL A 78 -18.96 -3.64 0.81
CA VAL A 78 -18.22 -4.46 -0.16
C VAL A 78 -19.05 -5.67 -0.54
N ASP A 79 -19.57 -6.40 0.45
CA ASP A 79 -20.37 -7.60 0.22
C ASP A 79 -21.68 -7.32 -0.53
N ASP A 80 -22.40 -6.25 -0.18
CA ASP A 80 -23.61 -5.82 -0.88
C ASP A 80 -23.33 -5.56 -2.38
N CYS A 81 -22.19 -4.92 -2.68
CA CYS A 81 -21.81 -4.59 -4.05
C CYS A 81 -21.33 -5.81 -4.85
N THR A 82 -20.51 -6.67 -4.24
CA THR A 82 -19.70 -7.66 -4.98
C THR A 82 -19.99 -9.11 -4.60
N GLY A 83 -20.77 -9.38 -3.55
CA GLY A 83 -21.00 -10.71 -2.99
C GLY A 83 -19.70 -11.40 -2.56
N LEU A 84 -18.74 -10.64 -2.02
CA LEU A 84 -17.37 -11.11 -1.76
C LEU A 84 -17.35 -12.33 -0.82
N THR A 85 -18.23 -12.35 0.17
CA THR A 85 -18.32 -13.43 1.17
C THR A 85 -19.11 -14.63 0.67
N LEU A 86 -19.87 -14.48 -0.43
CA LEU A 86 -20.64 -15.55 -1.03
C LEU A 86 -19.75 -16.47 -1.88
N PRO A 87 -20.04 -17.78 -1.90
CA PRO A 87 -19.52 -18.68 -2.92
C PRO A 87 -19.78 -18.14 -4.34
N PRO A 88 -18.86 -18.34 -5.31
CA PRO A 88 -19.01 -17.77 -6.65
C PRO A 88 -20.33 -18.11 -7.36
N ASP A 89 -20.90 -19.29 -7.10
CA ASP A 89 -22.17 -19.78 -7.65
C ASP A 89 -23.41 -19.18 -6.97
N GLN A 90 -23.23 -18.48 -5.84
CA GLN A 90 -24.29 -17.81 -5.09
C GLN A 90 -24.32 -16.29 -5.31
N ARG A 91 -23.32 -15.72 -5.99
CA ARG A 91 -23.29 -14.29 -6.35
C ARG A 91 -24.34 -14.00 -7.41
N SER A 92 -24.99 -12.84 -7.33
CA SER A 92 -25.80 -12.35 -8.46
C SER A 92 -24.91 -12.04 -9.67
N ASN A 93 -25.49 -12.04 -10.87
CA ASN A 93 -24.75 -11.68 -12.09
C ASN A 93 -24.14 -10.27 -12.00
N GLU A 94 -24.84 -9.32 -11.36
CA GLU A 94 -24.30 -7.98 -11.12
C GLU A 94 -23.13 -7.99 -10.15
N GLN A 95 -23.25 -8.70 -9.02
CA GLN A 95 -22.19 -8.82 -8.02
C GLN A 95 -20.91 -9.41 -8.63
N ALA A 96 -21.06 -10.52 -9.36
CA ALA A 96 -19.95 -11.16 -10.06
C ALA A 96 -19.35 -10.25 -11.15
N GLY A 97 -20.18 -9.49 -11.86
CA GLY A 97 -19.75 -8.50 -12.86
C GLY A 97 -18.94 -7.36 -12.26
N ARG A 98 -19.44 -6.72 -11.21
CA ARG A 98 -18.73 -5.63 -10.50
C ARG A 98 -17.41 -6.13 -9.91
N LEU A 99 -17.43 -7.29 -9.25
CA LEU A 99 -16.22 -7.88 -8.68
C LEU A 99 -15.17 -8.14 -9.76
N ARG A 100 -15.55 -8.83 -10.84
CA ARG A 100 -14.64 -9.12 -11.97
C ARG A 100 -14.01 -7.84 -12.52
N ASN A 101 -14.81 -6.80 -12.79
CA ASN A 101 -14.32 -5.54 -13.36
C ASN A 101 -13.37 -4.81 -12.40
N ILE A 102 -13.71 -4.73 -11.11
CA ILE A 102 -12.84 -4.10 -10.10
C ILE A 102 -11.49 -4.83 -10.03
N LEU A 103 -11.49 -6.16 -9.94
CA LEU A 103 -10.25 -6.95 -9.85
C LEU A 103 -9.43 -6.87 -11.13
N ALA A 104 -10.07 -6.93 -12.30
CA ALA A 104 -9.38 -6.86 -13.59
C ALA A 104 -8.68 -5.51 -13.81
N VAL A 105 -9.35 -4.40 -13.47
CA VAL A 105 -8.79 -3.04 -13.63
C VAL A 105 -7.68 -2.76 -12.62
N THR A 106 -7.86 -3.19 -11.37
CA THR A 106 -6.93 -2.84 -10.28
C THR A 106 -5.77 -3.82 -10.16
N GLY A 107 -5.90 -5.03 -10.71
CA GLY A 107 -4.93 -6.12 -10.53
C GLY A 107 -4.88 -6.70 -9.11
N ILE A 108 -5.79 -6.28 -8.22
CA ILE A 108 -5.88 -6.78 -6.85
C ILE A 108 -6.48 -8.19 -6.88
N ALA A 109 -5.91 -9.11 -6.10
CA ALA A 109 -6.47 -10.44 -5.96
C ALA A 109 -7.76 -10.40 -5.11
N GLU A 110 -8.76 -11.23 -5.46
CA GLU A 110 -10.05 -11.28 -4.76
C GLU A 110 -9.93 -11.34 -3.21
N PRO A 111 -9.07 -12.21 -2.62
CA PRO A 111 -8.93 -12.29 -1.17
C PRO A 111 -8.38 -11.01 -0.50
N GLN A 112 -7.75 -10.13 -1.29
CA GLN A 112 -7.10 -8.91 -0.81
C GLN A 112 -8.00 -7.67 -0.97
N LEU A 113 -9.11 -7.76 -1.71
CA LEU A 113 -9.95 -6.60 -2.01
C LEU A 113 -10.39 -5.84 -0.75
N LEU A 114 -10.95 -6.56 0.23
CA LEU A 114 -11.42 -5.95 1.47
C LEU A 114 -10.28 -5.37 2.30
N SER A 115 -9.11 -6.01 2.33
CA SER A 115 -7.97 -5.48 3.08
C SER A 115 -7.45 -4.18 2.44
N HIS A 116 -7.32 -4.12 1.10
CA HIS A 116 -6.93 -2.90 0.40
C HIS A 116 -7.94 -1.77 0.57
N LEU A 117 -9.24 -2.06 0.54
CA LEU A 117 -10.27 -1.06 0.85
C LEU A 117 -10.18 -0.57 2.29
N ASN A 118 -9.94 -1.44 3.27
CA ASN A 118 -9.71 -1.01 4.66
C ASN A 118 -8.55 0.00 4.76
N TRP A 119 -7.42 -0.28 4.10
CA TRP A 119 -6.29 0.66 4.04
C TRP A 119 -6.68 1.96 3.32
N ALA A 120 -7.31 1.86 2.15
CA ALA A 120 -7.74 3.01 1.35
C ALA A 120 -8.80 3.88 2.04
N THR A 121 -9.48 3.35 3.06
CA THR A 121 -10.52 4.05 3.83
C THR A 121 -9.95 4.65 5.11
N PHE A 122 -9.39 3.81 5.97
CA PHE A 122 -9.02 4.19 7.33
C PHE A 122 -7.60 4.73 7.44
N HIS A 123 -6.65 4.10 6.74
CA HIS A 123 -5.28 4.60 6.74
C HIS A 123 -5.19 5.92 5.96
N PHE A 124 -5.94 6.08 4.87
CA PHE A 124 -5.98 7.34 4.15
C PHE A 124 -6.61 8.47 4.97
N GLN A 125 -7.66 8.19 5.75
CA GLN A 125 -8.20 9.18 6.70
C GLN A 125 -7.09 9.65 7.67
N ASP A 126 -6.36 8.72 8.26
CA ASP A 126 -5.28 9.06 9.19
C ASP A 126 -4.16 9.85 8.50
N LEU A 127 -3.61 9.32 7.40
CA LEU A 127 -2.55 9.94 6.62
C LEU A 127 -2.92 11.36 6.19
N VAL A 128 -4.07 11.52 5.53
CA VAL A 128 -4.47 12.81 4.98
C VAL A 128 -4.80 13.81 6.09
N GLN A 129 -5.62 13.42 7.06
CA GLN A 129 -6.11 14.36 8.05
C GLN A 129 -5.04 14.72 9.10
N ARG A 130 -4.19 13.76 9.51
CA ARG A 130 -3.21 13.97 10.59
C ARG A 130 -1.82 14.33 10.08
N HIS A 131 -1.40 13.81 8.92
CA HIS A 131 -0.02 13.96 8.45
C HIS A 131 0.13 14.95 7.31
N LEU A 132 -0.90 15.10 6.46
CA LEU A 132 -0.85 15.95 5.27
C LEU A 132 -1.71 17.21 5.37
N GLY A 133 -2.34 17.46 6.52
CA GLY A 133 -3.15 18.66 6.76
C GLY A 133 -4.35 18.77 5.81
N GLY A 134 -4.96 17.64 5.45
CA GLY A 134 -6.11 17.59 4.55
C GLY A 134 -5.77 17.71 3.06
N ARG A 135 -4.50 17.60 2.66
CA ARG A 135 -4.07 17.77 1.27
C ARG A 135 -3.88 16.41 0.56
N ASN A 136 -4.07 16.41 -0.75
CA ASN A 136 -4.06 15.22 -1.59
C ASN A 136 -2.62 14.83 -2.02
N PRO A 137 -2.08 13.65 -1.65
CA PRO A 137 -0.79 13.19 -2.16
C PRO A 137 -0.87 12.36 -3.45
N TYR A 138 -2.06 12.11 -4.00
CA TYR A 138 -2.27 11.16 -5.09
C TYR A 138 -2.71 11.85 -6.38
N ASP A 139 -2.36 11.26 -7.53
CA ASP A 139 -2.75 11.73 -8.85
C ASP A 139 -3.34 10.58 -9.66
N ASN A 140 -4.44 10.82 -10.37
CA ASN A 140 -4.95 9.89 -11.38
C ASN A 140 -5.45 10.61 -12.65
N ARG A 141 -5.05 11.87 -12.84
CA ARG A 141 -5.56 12.75 -13.88
C ARG A 141 -5.34 12.17 -15.28
N HIS A 142 -4.23 11.47 -15.45
CA HIS A 142 -3.79 10.87 -16.72
C HIS A 142 -3.84 9.34 -16.72
N THR A 143 -4.32 8.73 -15.64
CA THR A 143 -4.45 7.27 -15.55
C THR A 143 -5.54 6.78 -16.50
N VAL A 144 -5.23 5.84 -17.38
CA VAL A 144 -6.21 5.14 -18.21
C VAL A 144 -6.49 3.79 -17.57
N TYR A 145 -7.70 3.62 -17.05
CA TYR A 145 -8.15 2.36 -16.46
C TYR A 145 -8.54 1.38 -17.56
N LEU A 146 -7.93 0.20 -17.59
CA LEU A 146 -8.14 -0.80 -18.64
C LEU A 146 -8.48 -2.16 -18.04
N GLY A 147 -9.22 -2.98 -18.79
CA GLY A 147 -9.51 -4.37 -18.43
C GLY A 147 -10.90 -4.60 -17.84
N SER A 148 -11.75 -3.58 -17.79
CA SER A 148 -13.17 -3.75 -17.50
C SER A 148 -13.96 -4.16 -18.74
N ASP A 149 -15.23 -4.51 -18.55
CA ASP A 149 -16.17 -4.78 -19.65
C ASP A 149 -16.45 -3.51 -20.51
N ASP A 150 -16.27 -2.31 -19.96
CA ASP A 150 -16.42 -1.02 -20.67
C ASP A 150 -15.45 0.05 -20.11
N ASP A 151 -14.22 0.04 -20.63
CA ASP A 151 -13.17 0.96 -20.20
C ASP A 151 -13.51 2.42 -20.50
N ALA A 152 -14.27 2.70 -21.56
CA ALA A 152 -14.65 4.06 -21.93
C ALA A 152 -15.61 4.65 -20.89
N LEU A 153 -16.63 3.88 -20.50
CA LEU A 153 -17.58 4.28 -19.45
C LEU A 153 -16.87 4.42 -18.10
N LEU A 154 -15.99 3.48 -17.74
CA LEU A 154 -15.25 3.55 -16.49
C LEU A 154 -14.41 4.84 -16.42
N ASN A 155 -13.60 5.12 -17.44
CA ASN A 155 -12.74 6.30 -17.47
C ASN A 155 -13.51 7.63 -17.50
N ALA A 156 -14.75 7.64 -18.00
CA ALA A 156 -15.65 8.79 -17.97
C ALA A 156 -16.34 8.99 -16.60
N THR A 157 -16.43 7.95 -15.78
CA THR A 157 -17.20 7.94 -14.52
C THR A 157 -16.34 8.18 -13.29
N VAL A 158 -15.11 7.67 -13.27
CA VAL A 158 -14.19 7.79 -12.14
C VAL A 158 -13.89 9.25 -11.78
N GLU A 159 -13.81 9.53 -10.48
CA GLU A 159 -13.30 10.82 -9.99
C GLU A 159 -11.85 11.03 -10.46
N ARG A 160 -11.55 12.24 -10.94
CA ARG A 160 -10.20 12.65 -11.34
C ARG A 160 -9.65 13.67 -10.35
N PHE A 161 -8.42 13.46 -9.91
CA PHE A 161 -7.73 14.34 -8.97
C PHE A 161 -6.25 14.51 -9.35
N ASP A 162 -5.70 15.66 -8.96
CA ASP A 162 -4.29 16.00 -9.09
C ASP A 162 -3.65 16.02 -7.71
N ALA A 163 -2.41 15.55 -7.64
CA ALA A 163 -1.66 15.60 -6.39
C ALA A 163 -1.29 17.05 -6.04
N ASP A 164 -1.44 17.43 -4.76
CA ASP A 164 -0.85 18.65 -4.22
C ASP A 164 0.67 18.44 -4.06
N PRO A 165 1.52 19.21 -4.76
CA PRO A 165 2.97 19.04 -4.68
C PRO A 165 3.53 19.15 -3.26
N GLN A 166 2.90 19.94 -2.38
CA GLN A 166 3.32 20.08 -0.98
C GLN A 166 2.94 18.83 -0.17
N ALA A 167 1.82 18.18 -0.46
CA ALA A 167 1.44 16.92 0.17
C ALA A 167 2.38 15.79 -0.26
N VAL A 168 2.70 15.73 -1.56
CA VAL A 168 3.68 14.77 -2.11
C VAL A 168 5.04 14.98 -1.46
N ALA A 169 5.55 16.20 -1.42
CA ALA A 169 6.84 16.51 -0.81
C ALA A 169 6.86 16.15 0.68
N ARG A 170 5.77 16.41 1.41
CA ARG A 170 5.65 16.04 2.82
C ARG A 170 5.66 14.52 3.02
N LEU A 171 4.87 13.79 2.24
CA LEU A 171 4.83 12.33 2.29
C LEU A 171 6.19 11.73 1.93
N ALA A 172 6.85 12.25 0.89
CA ALA A 172 8.17 11.82 0.48
C ALA A 172 9.22 12.03 1.58
N TYR A 173 9.22 13.20 2.22
CA TYR A 173 10.15 13.49 3.30
C TYR A 173 10.02 12.51 4.47
N ASP A 174 8.79 12.18 4.87
CA ASP A 174 8.54 11.33 6.03
C ASP A 174 8.66 9.82 5.72
N ALA A 175 8.36 9.39 4.49
CA ALA A 175 8.12 7.98 4.17
C ALA A 175 8.79 7.44 2.90
N ASP A 176 9.38 8.27 2.03
CA ASP A 176 10.17 7.74 0.92
C ASP A 176 11.53 7.23 1.38
N LEU A 177 12.02 6.25 0.63
CA LEU A 177 13.28 5.60 0.91
C LEU A 177 14.37 6.28 0.11
N SER A 178 15.42 6.72 0.80
CA SER A 178 16.56 7.39 0.17
C SER A 178 17.60 6.38 -0.32
N GLY A 179 17.64 5.19 0.27
CA GLY A 179 18.69 4.20 0.05
C GLY A 179 20.04 4.59 0.66
N GLN A 180 20.12 5.73 1.35
CA GLN A 180 21.33 6.24 2.02
C GLN A 180 21.58 5.49 3.34
N ILE A 181 21.58 4.16 3.28
CA ILE A 181 21.94 3.32 4.42
C ILE A 181 23.42 3.51 4.76
N VAL A 182 23.72 3.55 6.06
CA VAL A 182 25.08 3.74 6.59
C VAL A 182 25.52 2.58 7.50
N LEU A 183 24.67 1.57 7.64
CA LEU A 183 24.87 0.36 8.46
C LEU A 183 24.35 -0.87 7.70
N PRO A 184 24.87 -2.08 8.02
CA PRO A 184 24.35 -3.32 7.47
C PRO A 184 22.84 -3.44 7.59
N THR A 185 22.17 -3.70 6.48
CA THR A 185 20.71 -3.78 6.38
C THR A 185 20.33 -5.10 5.72
N VAL A 186 19.62 -5.94 6.48
CA VAL A 186 19.09 -7.23 6.04
C VAL A 186 17.57 -7.11 5.88
N ASN A 187 17.04 -7.39 4.69
CA ASN A 187 15.60 -7.45 4.45
C ASN A 187 15.18 -8.87 4.08
N LEU A 188 14.22 -9.42 4.82
CA LEU A 188 13.58 -10.69 4.53
C LEU A 188 12.16 -10.45 4.03
N HIS A 189 11.69 -11.23 3.06
CA HIS A 189 10.33 -11.07 2.56
C HIS A 189 9.72 -12.41 2.16
N ALA A 190 8.49 -12.70 2.59
CA ALA A 190 7.76 -13.91 2.21
C ALA A 190 7.41 -13.88 0.70
N SER A 191 7.76 -14.94 -0.03
CA SER A 191 7.52 -15.03 -1.48
C SER A 191 6.04 -14.90 -1.86
N GLY A 192 5.14 -15.36 -1.00
CA GLY A 192 3.69 -15.29 -1.14
C GLY A 192 3.01 -14.31 -0.19
N ASP A 193 3.70 -13.25 0.27
CA ASP A 193 3.11 -12.23 1.14
C ASP A 193 1.82 -11.62 0.53
N PRO A 194 0.66 -11.74 1.20
CA PRO A 194 -0.62 -11.29 0.66
C PRO A 194 -0.88 -9.79 0.89
N THR A 195 0.02 -9.06 1.56
CA THR A 195 -0.15 -7.64 1.93
C THR A 195 0.83 -6.74 1.21
N VAL A 196 2.09 -7.16 1.08
CA VAL A 196 3.15 -6.39 0.42
C VAL A 196 3.81 -7.26 -0.64
N SER A 197 3.77 -6.80 -1.90
CA SER A 197 4.39 -7.52 -3.00
C SER A 197 5.89 -7.75 -2.74
N PRO A 198 6.42 -8.96 -3.02
CA PRO A 198 7.85 -9.25 -2.91
C PRO A 198 8.73 -8.38 -3.84
N LEU A 199 8.13 -7.71 -4.84
CA LEU A 199 8.80 -6.71 -5.67
C LEU A 199 9.33 -5.51 -4.85
N ALA A 200 8.86 -5.33 -3.61
CA ALA A 200 9.37 -4.32 -2.68
C ALA A 200 10.88 -4.48 -2.44
N LEU A 201 11.38 -5.72 -2.36
CA LEU A 201 12.82 -5.97 -2.21
C LEU A 201 13.60 -5.40 -3.40
N GLN A 202 13.14 -5.67 -4.63
CA GLN A 202 13.80 -5.20 -5.85
C GLN A 202 13.74 -3.67 -5.98
N ALA A 203 12.60 -3.06 -5.65
CA ALA A 203 12.45 -1.60 -5.66
C ALA A 203 13.48 -0.95 -4.73
N TYR A 204 13.63 -1.48 -3.52
CA TYR A 204 14.60 -0.97 -2.55
C TYR A 204 16.05 -1.23 -2.93
N ALA A 205 16.36 -2.42 -3.49
CA ALA A 205 17.69 -2.72 -4.02
C ALA A 205 18.14 -1.67 -5.03
N ARG A 206 17.22 -1.28 -5.92
CA ARG A 206 17.47 -0.22 -6.92
C ARG A 206 17.71 1.13 -6.24
N THR A 207 16.89 1.51 -5.27
CA THR A 207 17.06 2.76 -4.52
C THR A 207 18.43 2.83 -3.82
N VAL A 208 18.82 1.76 -3.11
CA VAL A 208 20.13 1.66 -2.45
C VAL A 208 21.29 1.64 -3.44
N ALA A 209 21.13 0.98 -4.59
CA ALA A 209 22.13 0.99 -5.66
C ALA A 209 22.35 2.38 -6.25
N LEU A 210 21.27 3.15 -6.48
CA LEU A 210 21.37 4.54 -6.93
C LEU A 210 22.06 5.44 -5.91
N ALA A 211 21.94 5.12 -4.61
CA ALA A 211 22.67 5.80 -3.54
C ALA A 211 24.14 5.33 -3.40
N GLY A 212 24.56 4.30 -4.15
CA GLY A 212 25.93 3.76 -4.08
C GLY A 212 26.22 3.01 -2.78
N ARG A 213 25.21 2.39 -2.16
CA ARG A 213 25.29 1.72 -0.84
C ARG A 213 24.97 0.23 -0.87
N SER A 214 25.03 -0.40 -2.05
CA SER A 214 24.65 -1.81 -2.22
C SER A 214 25.48 -2.79 -1.40
N ASP A 215 26.70 -2.43 -1.04
CA ASP A 215 27.60 -3.20 -0.18
C ASP A 215 27.07 -3.39 1.25
N LEU A 216 26.16 -2.51 1.70
CA LEU A 216 25.53 -2.58 3.02
C LEU A 216 24.18 -3.31 3.01
N LEU A 217 23.70 -3.77 1.85
CA LEU A 217 22.36 -4.34 1.69
C LEU A 217 22.41 -5.83 1.40
N HIS A 218 21.74 -6.60 2.24
CA HIS A 218 21.45 -8.02 2.02
C HIS A 218 19.95 -8.25 1.98
N GLN A 219 19.46 -8.98 0.99
CA GLN A 219 18.04 -9.26 0.87
C GLN A 219 17.79 -10.72 0.53
N ARG A 220 16.68 -11.27 1.03
CA ARG A 220 16.31 -12.65 0.78
C ARG A 220 14.80 -12.84 0.73
N LEU A 221 14.35 -13.54 -0.31
CA LEU A 221 13.01 -14.12 -0.34
C LEU A 221 12.98 -15.39 0.51
N ILE A 222 11.95 -15.50 1.33
CA ILE A 222 11.68 -16.62 2.22
C ILE A 222 10.43 -17.31 1.70
N ASP A 223 10.47 -18.63 1.57
CA ASP A 223 9.26 -19.36 1.20
C ASP A 223 8.21 -19.24 2.30
N GLY A 224 7.02 -18.77 1.96
CA GLY A 224 5.96 -18.47 2.93
C GLY A 224 4.86 -17.59 2.34
N HIS A 225 3.69 -17.63 2.97
CA HIS A 225 2.47 -16.92 2.51
C HIS A 225 1.87 -16.03 3.62
N ASP A 226 2.63 -15.73 4.67
CA ASP A 226 2.20 -14.88 5.78
C ASP A 226 3.00 -13.57 5.78
N HIS A 227 2.27 -12.46 5.93
CA HIS A 227 2.83 -11.13 6.09
C HIS A 227 3.31 -10.86 7.52
N SER A 228 2.64 -11.41 8.53
CA SER A 228 2.87 -11.04 9.93
C SER A 228 4.03 -11.80 10.56
N ARG A 229 4.35 -12.99 10.04
CA ARG A 229 5.39 -13.84 10.60
C ARG A 229 6.10 -14.65 9.53
N LEU A 230 7.43 -14.67 9.61
CA LEU A 230 8.26 -15.59 8.84
C LEU A 230 8.53 -16.88 9.64
N PRO A 231 8.98 -17.97 9.00
CA PRO A 231 9.49 -19.14 9.73
C PRO A 231 10.64 -18.76 10.68
N ASP A 232 10.72 -19.39 11.85
CA ASP A 232 11.74 -19.09 12.87
C ASP A 232 13.18 -19.15 12.32
N ALA A 233 13.44 -20.08 11.39
CA ALA A 233 14.73 -20.21 10.70
C ALA A 233 15.13 -18.96 9.89
N ALA A 234 14.16 -18.20 9.36
CA ALA A 234 14.42 -16.96 8.63
C ALA A 234 14.97 -15.86 9.56
N TYR A 235 14.42 -15.74 10.77
CA TYR A 235 14.93 -14.80 11.76
C TYR A 235 16.34 -15.16 12.22
N LEU A 236 16.60 -16.44 12.49
CA LEU A 236 17.94 -16.92 12.84
C LEU A 236 18.96 -16.62 11.73
N TRP A 237 18.57 -16.84 10.47
CA TRP A 237 19.40 -16.48 9.32
C TRP A 237 19.66 -14.96 9.25
N GLY A 238 18.62 -14.14 9.42
CA GLY A 238 18.74 -12.68 9.36
C GLY A 238 19.66 -12.12 10.45
N LEU A 239 19.56 -12.65 11.67
CA LEU A 239 20.44 -12.29 12.78
C LEU A 239 21.88 -12.72 12.51
N ALA A 240 22.11 -13.96 12.07
CA ALA A 240 23.45 -14.44 11.73
C ALA A 240 24.10 -13.64 10.58
N ALA A 241 23.30 -13.21 9.60
CA ALA A 241 23.77 -12.34 8.52
C ALA A 241 24.21 -10.96 9.03
N LEU A 242 23.47 -10.38 9.98
CA LEU A 242 23.86 -9.12 10.63
C LEU A 242 25.14 -9.28 11.45
N GLU A 243 25.26 -10.32 12.26
CA GLU A 243 26.47 -10.58 13.07
C GLU A 243 27.74 -10.67 12.20
N GLN A 244 27.63 -11.23 11.00
CA GLN A 244 28.76 -11.33 10.06
C GLN A 244 29.06 -10.02 9.32
N SER A 245 28.12 -9.08 9.31
CA SER A 245 28.21 -7.82 8.57
C SER A 245 28.64 -6.63 9.44
N VAL A 246 28.59 -6.77 10.77
CA VAL A 246 29.09 -5.75 11.71
C VAL A 246 30.61 -5.89 11.82
N PRO A 247 31.40 -4.84 11.51
CA PRO A 247 32.85 -4.86 11.61
C PRO A 247 33.36 -4.83 13.07
#